data_AF-A0A3N7CL76-F1
#
_entry.id   AF-A0A3N7CL76-F1
#
_cell.length_a   1.000
_cell.length_b   1.000
_cell.length_c   1.000
_cell.angle_alpha   90.00
_cell.angle_beta   90.00
_cell.angle_gamma   90.00
#
_symmetry.space_group_name_H-M   'P 1'
#
loop_
_entity.id
_entity.type
_entity.pdbx_description
1 polymer ?
#
loop_
_entity_poly.entity_id
_entity_poly.type
_entity_poly.pdbx_seq_one_letter_code
_entity_poly.pdbx_strand_id
1 'polypeptide(L)'
;MSYDLLSVPDGYRTEVALVVAPYVDAVFLNHLATKLKPGRFCLLVDDGIQLEALSKIHDCQRKGLKIEIRVARAVGLMHMKAFYFEFVRKEAPRRRKRRLLFGSANATNAAFSGGINAELVAESELKINEDSEIAAYFSDVLSTFDSPEEQSVPGLSTWMSQLPFIRFPALRSARPGELPSGFDAWLQQGMLAAQYRNAPQFATLSIQLKKSLPQDLVARIFARSSFTEKGERNVVRYSYLNGPDTQEAEAAESEQPRWKSRLAVWTHLGDWISNDCHRKRSKIMTSKAFAARNRNISRILENGCDEKWIESRIEQLLARLNQVWRELEAAGVAPEQYIEGWNGKVNPTSYRLRFLKKLDQDLQLARDGDFKSRYVNGYEFPAMPRFRQDTIAWEAFVRSWCESIAVETAKNRTLSLVAKRIKDVMKYLQKDLSELSWSEIAELLRQNWEAEWEGEGISLGDWIVGYHESLGVEFKF
;
A
#
# COMPACT_ATOMS: atom_id res chain seq x y z
N MET A 1 -8.81 -28.03 -16.81
CA MET A 1 -9.82 -27.21 -17.49
C MET A 1 -9.93 -25.91 -16.71
N SER A 2 -9.65 -24.77 -17.34
CA SER A 2 -9.89 -23.45 -16.73
C SER A 2 -11.33 -23.06 -17.06
N TYR A 3 -12.17 -22.84 -16.05
CA TYR A 3 -13.54 -22.36 -16.25
C TYR A 3 -13.50 -20.88 -16.66
N ASP A 4 -13.98 -20.53 -17.85
CA ASP A 4 -14.10 -19.11 -18.28
C ASP A 4 -15.40 -18.52 -17.68
N LEU A 5 -15.25 -17.93 -16.48
CA LEU A 5 -16.32 -17.25 -15.74
C LEU A 5 -16.89 -16.03 -16.51
N LEU A 6 -16.18 -15.52 -17.52
CA LEU A 6 -16.56 -14.37 -18.33
C LEU A 6 -17.04 -14.77 -19.74
N SER A 7 -17.67 -15.95 -19.85
CA SER A 7 -18.27 -16.45 -21.08
C SER A 7 -19.64 -15.83 -21.38
N VAL A 8 -19.94 -15.60 -22.66
CA VAL A 8 -21.28 -15.20 -23.11
C VAL A 8 -22.04 -16.46 -23.54
N PRO A 9 -23.28 -16.70 -23.06
CA PRO A 9 -24.08 -17.84 -23.49
C PRO A 9 -24.33 -17.85 -25.00
N ASP A 10 -24.35 -19.04 -25.60
CA ASP A 10 -24.54 -19.20 -27.04
C ASP A 10 -25.85 -18.56 -27.55
N GLY A 11 -25.74 -17.74 -28.60
CA GLY A 11 -26.88 -17.02 -29.18
C GLY A 11 -27.29 -15.75 -28.42
N TYR A 12 -26.61 -15.40 -27.33
CA TYR A 12 -26.86 -14.19 -26.56
C TYR A 12 -25.79 -13.11 -26.81
N ARG A 13 -26.11 -11.88 -26.42
CA ARG A 13 -25.16 -10.77 -26.25
C ARG A 13 -25.32 -10.19 -24.85
N THR A 14 -24.23 -9.67 -24.28
CA THR A 14 -24.27 -8.99 -22.98
C THR A 14 -24.92 -7.62 -23.13
N GLU A 15 -26.07 -7.42 -22.49
CA GLU A 15 -26.76 -6.13 -22.42
C GLU A 15 -26.12 -5.26 -21.33
N VAL A 16 -26.01 -5.82 -20.13
CA VAL A 16 -25.48 -5.13 -18.94
C VAL A 16 -24.39 -5.97 -18.28
N ALA A 17 -23.32 -5.32 -17.87
CA ALA A 17 -22.36 -5.84 -16.91
C ALA A 17 -22.25 -4.87 -15.73
N LEU A 18 -22.62 -5.32 -14.54
CA LEU A 18 -22.41 -4.60 -13.29
C LEU A 18 -21.33 -5.33 -12.48
N VAL A 19 -20.28 -4.60 -12.11
CA VAL A 19 -19.22 -5.07 -11.21
C VAL A 19 -19.34 -4.31 -9.90
N VAL A 20 -19.50 -5.05 -8.81
CA VAL A 20 -19.47 -4.54 -7.44
C VAL A 20 -18.27 -5.15 -6.74
N ALA A 21 -17.26 -4.36 -6.41
CA ALA A 21 -16.06 -4.85 -5.73
C ALA A 21 -15.35 -3.73 -4.94
N PRO A 22 -14.76 -4.02 -3.78
CA PRO A 22 -13.99 -3.03 -3.01
C PRO A 22 -12.66 -2.68 -3.68
N TYR A 23 -12.04 -3.65 -4.36
CA TYR A 23 -10.75 -3.49 -5.03
C TYR A 23 -10.86 -3.89 -6.49
N VAL A 24 -10.32 -3.02 -7.35
CA VAL A 24 -10.45 -3.11 -8.81
C VAL A 24 -9.11 -2.78 -9.46
N ASP A 25 -8.79 -3.44 -10.57
CA ASP A 25 -7.68 -3.03 -11.42
C ASP A 25 -8.11 -2.84 -12.88
N ALA A 26 -7.37 -1.97 -13.58
CA ALA A 26 -7.65 -1.62 -14.96
C ALA A 26 -7.48 -2.81 -15.93
N VAL A 27 -6.62 -3.78 -15.61
CA VAL A 27 -6.33 -4.91 -16.48
C VAL A 27 -7.54 -5.82 -16.57
N PHE A 28 -8.14 -6.15 -15.41
CA PHE A 28 -9.37 -6.93 -15.33
C PHE A 28 -10.55 -6.24 -16.03
N LEU A 29 -10.76 -4.94 -15.80
CA LEU A 29 -11.87 -4.21 -16.43
C LEU A 29 -11.77 -4.22 -17.96
N ASN A 30 -10.55 -4.03 -18.51
CA ASN A 30 -10.32 -4.12 -19.95
C ASN A 30 -10.54 -5.55 -20.48
N HIS A 31 -10.09 -6.56 -19.72
CA HIS A 31 -10.31 -7.96 -20.08
C HIS A 31 -11.80 -8.30 -20.14
N LEU A 32 -12.56 -7.93 -19.10
CA LEU A 32 -14.01 -8.11 -19.03
C LEU A 32 -14.73 -7.40 -20.18
N ALA A 33 -14.41 -6.13 -20.44
CA ALA A 33 -15.00 -5.39 -21.55
C ALA A 33 -14.72 -6.03 -22.91
N THR A 34 -13.51 -6.58 -23.10
CA THR A 34 -13.13 -7.27 -24.34
C THR A 34 -13.86 -8.59 -24.52
N LYS A 35 -14.03 -9.35 -23.43
CA LYS A 35 -14.67 -10.67 -23.43
C LYS A 35 -16.18 -10.59 -23.55
N LEU A 36 -16.83 -9.81 -22.69
CA LEU A 36 -18.29 -9.73 -22.62
C LEU A 36 -18.90 -8.72 -23.59
N LYS A 37 -18.16 -7.68 -23.97
CA LYS A 37 -18.62 -6.57 -24.84
C LYS A 37 -20.00 -6.04 -24.44
N PRO A 38 -20.19 -5.64 -23.17
CA PRO A 38 -21.49 -5.19 -22.68
C PRO A 38 -21.99 -3.94 -23.39
N GLY A 39 -23.31 -3.85 -23.60
CA GLY A 39 -23.96 -2.62 -24.06
C GLY A 39 -23.87 -1.49 -23.02
N ARG A 40 -24.00 -1.83 -21.74
CA ARG A 40 -23.81 -0.96 -20.58
C ARG A 40 -22.85 -1.61 -19.59
N PHE A 41 -21.79 -0.91 -19.21
CA PHE A 41 -20.81 -1.40 -18.23
C PHE A 41 -20.79 -0.48 -17.03
N CYS A 42 -21.21 -0.98 -15.87
CA CYS A 42 -21.27 -0.25 -14.62
C CYS A 42 -20.28 -0.83 -13.61
N LEU A 43 -19.55 0.05 -12.93
CA LEU A 43 -18.65 -0.28 -11.83
C LEU A 43 -19.08 0.46 -10.57
N LEU A 44 -19.46 -0.30 -9.55
CA LEU A 44 -19.68 0.20 -8.20
C LEU A 44 -18.50 -0.23 -7.32
N VAL A 45 -17.73 0.74 -6.83
CA VAL A 45 -16.54 0.49 -6.00
C VAL A 45 -16.72 1.08 -4.61
N ASP A 46 -16.04 0.55 -3.60
CA ASP A 46 -16.01 1.19 -2.28
C ASP A 46 -15.51 2.64 -2.40
N ASP A 47 -16.16 3.58 -1.72
CA ASP A 47 -15.74 4.99 -1.71
C ASP A 47 -14.41 5.22 -0.98
N GLY A 48 -13.86 4.17 -0.37
CA GLY A 48 -12.51 4.13 0.15
C GLY A 48 -11.44 3.81 -0.89
N ILE A 49 -11.79 3.65 -2.17
CA ILE A 49 -10.84 3.46 -3.28
C ILE A 49 -9.77 4.57 -3.28
N GLN A 50 -8.51 4.19 -3.51
CA GLN A 50 -7.42 5.14 -3.70
C GLN A 50 -7.64 5.95 -4.98
N LEU A 51 -7.40 7.27 -4.91
CA LEU A 51 -7.56 8.16 -6.07
C LEU A 51 -6.66 7.72 -7.25
N GLU A 52 -5.49 7.16 -6.99
CA GLU A 52 -4.60 6.61 -8.04
C GLU A 52 -5.23 5.43 -8.76
N ALA A 53 -5.91 4.53 -8.02
CA ALA A 53 -6.63 3.40 -8.61
C ALA A 53 -7.82 3.91 -9.45
N LEU A 54 -8.59 4.86 -8.92
CA LEU A 54 -9.68 5.50 -9.65
C LEU A 54 -9.17 6.25 -10.91
N SER A 55 -8.04 6.95 -10.81
CA SER A 55 -7.39 7.64 -11.93
C SER A 55 -6.99 6.66 -13.03
N LYS A 56 -6.45 5.48 -12.71
CA LYS A 56 -6.13 4.44 -13.70
C LYS A 56 -7.37 3.96 -14.45
N ILE A 57 -8.53 3.93 -13.81
CA ILE A 57 -9.81 3.55 -14.45
C ILE A 57 -10.28 4.69 -15.36
N HIS A 58 -10.20 5.95 -14.90
CA HIS A 58 -10.46 7.13 -15.74
C HIS A 58 -9.53 7.20 -16.96
N ASP A 59 -8.26 6.80 -16.82
CA ASP A 59 -7.33 6.69 -17.96
C ASP A 59 -7.80 5.68 -18.99
N CYS A 60 -8.38 4.56 -18.54
CA CYS A 60 -8.98 3.57 -19.43
C CYS A 60 -10.21 4.15 -20.14
N GLN A 61 -11.05 4.92 -19.44
CA GLN A 61 -12.17 5.64 -20.08
C GLN A 61 -11.69 6.57 -21.20
N ARG A 62 -10.63 7.34 -20.93
CA ARG A 62 -10.01 8.23 -21.94
C ARG A 62 -9.44 7.47 -23.15
N LYS A 63 -9.02 6.22 -22.94
CA LYS A 63 -8.54 5.30 -23.99
C LYS A 63 -9.67 4.54 -24.70
N GLY A 64 -10.93 4.84 -24.41
CA GLY A 64 -12.10 4.30 -25.10
C GLY A 64 -12.89 3.22 -24.34
N LEU A 65 -12.50 2.87 -23.10
CA LEU A 65 -13.30 1.97 -22.27
C LEU A 65 -14.61 2.67 -21.84
N LYS A 66 -15.73 2.26 -22.42
CA LYS A 66 -17.06 2.77 -22.03
C LYS A 66 -17.50 2.08 -20.73
N ILE A 67 -17.22 2.71 -19.60
CA ILE A 67 -17.61 2.25 -18.26
C ILE A 67 -18.21 3.41 -17.48
N GLU A 68 -19.30 3.19 -16.75
CA GLU A 68 -19.90 4.11 -15.80
C GLU A 68 -19.38 3.75 -14.40
N ILE A 69 -18.94 4.74 -13.62
CA ILE A 69 -18.32 4.50 -12.31
C ILE A 69 -19.12 5.22 -11.24
N ARG A 70 -19.44 4.51 -10.16
CA ARG A 70 -19.98 5.07 -8.93
C ARG A 70 -19.21 4.53 -7.73
N VAL A 71 -19.21 5.31 -6.67
CA VAL A 71 -18.66 4.91 -5.37
C VAL A 71 -19.78 4.52 -4.43
N ALA A 72 -19.54 3.57 -3.54
CA ALA A 72 -20.52 3.04 -2.61
C ALA A 72 -20.03 3.07 -1.17
N ARG A 73 -20.95 3.42 -0.27
CA ARG A 73 -20.81 3.37 1.19
C ARG A 73 -21.76 2.32 1.76
N ALA A 74 -21.26 1.52 2.68
CA ALA A 74 -22.06 0.69 3.57
C ALA A 74 -21.77 1.11 5.03
N VAL A 75 -22.45 0.49 6.00
CA VAL A 75 -22.14 0.67 7.44
C VAL A 75 -20.67 0.33 7.74
N GLY A 76 -20.02 -0.48 6.89
CA GLY A 76 -18.57 -0.72 6.89
C GLY A 76 -17.94 -0.52 5.51
N LEU A 77 -16.90 -1.29 5.23
CA LEU A 77 -16.39 -1.43 3.86
C LEU A 77 -17.47 -2.04 2.97
N MET A 78 -17.68 -1.47 1.78
CA MET A 78 -18.46 -2.09 0.72
C MET A 78 -17.67 -3.27 0.14
N HIS A 79 -17.57 -4.34 0.93
CA HIS A 79 -16.69 -5.49 0.67
C HIS A 79 -17.37 -6.59 -0.16
N MET A 80 -18.57 -6.32 -0.66
CA MET A 80 -19.29 -7.19 -1.60
C MET A 80 -18.48 -7.34 -2.89
N LYS A 81 -18.36 -8.59 -3.36
CA LYS A 81 -17.70 -8.96 -4.59
C LYS A 81 -18.70 -9.71 -5.43
N ALA A 82 -19.36 -8.99 -6.32
CA ALA A 82 -20.45 -9.51 -7.12
C ALA A 82 -20.35 -8.98 -8.55
N PHE A 83 -20.61 -9.86 -9.51
CA PHE A 83 -20.59 -9.57 -10.92
C PHE A 83 -21.94 -10.01 -11.49
N TYR A 84 -22.76 -9.04 -11.83
CA TYR A 84 -24.11 -9.24 -12.33
C TYR A 84 -24.15 -8.97 -13.83
N PHE A 85 -24.56 -9.96 -14.61
CA PHE A 85 -24.62 -9.88 -16.07
C PHE A 85 -26.03 -10.12 -16.56
N GLU A 86 -26.53 -9.24 -17.43
CA GLU A 86 -27.75 -9.46 -18.17
C GLU A 86 -27.42 -9.76 -19.64
N PHE A 87 -27.99 -10.83 -20.15
CA PHE A 87 -27.83 -11.28 -21.52
C PHE A 87 -29.16 -11.25 -22.25
N VAL A 88 -29.17 -10.75 -23.48
CA VAL A 88 -30.34 -10.77 -24.38
C VAL A 88 -30.05 -11.59 -25.62
N ARG A 89 -31.06 -12.34 -26.07
CA ARG A 89 -30.98 -13.04 -27.35
C ARG A 89 -31.20 -12.06 -28.50
N LYS A 90 -30.31 -12.06 -29.51
CA LYS A 90 -30.38 -11.12 -30.66
C LYS A 90 -31.74 -11.16 -31.38
N GLU A 91 -32.27 -12.36 -31.58
CA GLU A 91 -33.50 -12.63 -32.33
C GLU A 91 -34.77 -12.45 -31.47
N ALA A 92 -34.64 -12.43 -30.14
CA ALA A 92 -35.76 -12.37 -29.22
C ALA A 92 -35.38 -11.58 -27.96
N PRO A 93 -35.37 -10.22 -28.01
CA PRO A 93 -34.90 -9.39 -26.91
C PRO A 93 -35.63 -9.61 -25.57
N ARG A 94 -36.88 -10.09 -25.61
CA ARG A 94 -37.64 -10.47 -24.41
C ARG A 94 -37.10 -11.70 -23.69
N ARG A 95 -36.30 -12.54 -24.36
CA ARG A 95 -35.61 -13.69 -23.75
C ARG A 95 -34.31 -13.20 -23.13
N ARG A 96 -34.37 -12.96 -21.82
CA ARG A 96 -33.23 -12.56 -20.99
C ARG A 96 -32.67 -13.73 -20.20
N LYS A 97 -31.36 -13.75 -20.03
CA LYS A 97 -30.65 -14.56 -19.03
C LYS A 97 -29.93 -13.63 -18.08
N ARG A 98 -29.86 -14.01 -16.81
CA ARG A 98 -29.15 -13.26 -15.79
C ARG A 98 -28.17 -14.19 -15.10
N ARG A 99 -26.93 -13.74 -14.97
CA ARG A 99 -25.90 -14.47 -14.26
C ARG A 99 -25.39 -13.60 -13.12
N LEU A 100 -25.26 -14.20 -11.95
CA LEU A 100 -24.61 -13.62 -10.81
C LEU A 100 -23.37 -14.45 -10.47
N LEU A 101 -22.21 -13.81 -10.47
CA LEU A 101 -21.01 -14.36 -9.84
C LEU A 101 -20.79 -13.66 -8.51
N PHE A 102 -20.46 -14.40 -7.46
CA PHE A 102 -20.17 -13.82 -6.14
C PHE A 102 -19.22 -14.69 -5.34
N GLY A 103 -18.44 -14.11 -4.43
CA GLY A 103 -17.49 -14.87 -3.61
C GLY A 103 -16.34 -14.03 -3.07
N SER A 104 -15.14 -14.62 -3.01
CA SER A 104 -13.93 -13.96 -2.50
C SER A 104 -13.18 -13.11 -3.54
N ALA A 105 -13.44 -13.34 -4.84
CA ALA A 105 -12.68 -12.76 -5.94
C ALA A 105 -12.93 -11.25 -6.09
N ASN A 106 -11.88 -10.44 -5.88
CA ASN A 106 -11.90 -9.02 -6.24
C ASN A 106 -11.92 -8.82 -7.76
N ALA A 107 -12.27 -7.63 -8.23
CA ALA A 107 -12.26 -7.29 -9.65
C ALA A 107 -10.83 -6.99 -10.15
N THR A 108 -9.92 -7.96 -9.98
CA THR A 108 -8.50 -7.85 -10.29
C THR A 108 -8.02 -9.02 -11.14
N ASN A 109 -6.96 -8.81 -11.91
CA ASN A 109 -6.37 -9.86 -12.73
C ASN A 109 -5.77 -10.97 -11.84
N ALA A 110 -5.28 -10.64 -10.64
CA ALA A 110 -4.77 -11.63 -9.70
C ALA A 110 -5.84 -12.65 -9.25
N ALA A 111 -7.09 -12.18 -9.08
CA ALA A 111 -8.21 -13.03 -8.68
C ALA A 111 -8.75 -13.88 -9.84
N PHE A 112 -8.77 -13.35 -11.07
CA PHE A 112 -9.41 -14.01 -12.22
C PHE A 112 -8.46 -14.75 -13.18
N SER A 113 -7.15 -14.52 -13.11
CA SER A 113 -6.16 -15.20 -13.98
C SER A 113 -5.89 -16.65 -13.58
N GLY A 114 -6.26 -17.05 -12.36
CA GLY A 114 -6.04 -18.40 -11.83
C GLY A 114 -4.58 -18.75 -11.51
N GLY A 115 -3.64 -17.81 -11.67
CA GLY A 115 -2.20 -18.05 -11.48
C GLY A 115 -1.61 -17.44 -10.21
N ILE A 116 -2.38 -16.65 -9.44
CA ILE A 116 -1.87 -15.89 -8.29
C ILE A 116 -2.67 -16.22 -7.02
N ASN A 117 -3.96 -15.87 -7.00
CA ASN A 117 -4.80 -16.09 -5.82
C ASN A 117 -5.61 -17.39 -5.95
N ALA A 118 -5.77 -18.08 -4.82
CA ALA A 118 -6.81 -19.09 -4.67
C ALA A 118 -8.12 -18.38 -4.28
N GLU A 119 -9.09 -18.37 -5.20
CA GLU A 119 -10.38 -17.70 -5.01
C GLU A 119 -11.53 -18.71 -5.00
N LEU A 120 -12.56 -18.42 -4.21
CA LEU A 120 -13.85 -19.14 -4.24
C LEU A 120 -14.89 -18.24 -4.89
N VAL A 121 -15.44 -18.69 -6.02
CA VAL A 121 -16.50 -17.99 -6.75
C VAL A 121 -17.67 -18.94 -6.99
N ALA A 122 -18.86 -18.51 -6.58
CA ALA A 122 -20.12 -19.15 -6.93
C ALA A 122 -20.69 -18.49 -8.19
N GLU A 123 -21.17 -19.31 -9.13
CA GLU A 123 -21.95 -18.88 -10.28
C GLU A 123 -23.40 -19.30 -10.08
N SER A 124 -24.34 -18.38 -10.36
CA SER A 124 -25.77 -18.67 -10.35
C SER A 124 -26.46 -18.06 -11.56
N GLU A 125 -27.29 -18.86 -12.24
CA GLU A 125 -28.22 -18.37 -13.25
C GLU A 125 -29.53 -17.95 -12.56
N LEU A 126 -29.80 -16.66 -12.50
CA LEU A 126 -30.97 -16.11 -11.79
C LEU A 126 -32.22 -16.32 -12.64
N LYS A 127 -33.17 -17.09 -12.11
CA LYS A 127 -34.46 -17.32 -12.76
C LYS A 127 -35.44 -16.27 -12.29
N ILE A 128 -35.93 -15.40 -13.18
CA ILE A 128 -36.76 -14.24 -12.79
C ILE A 128 -37.99 -14.60 -11.94
N ASN A 129 -38.56 -15.79 -12.13
CA ASN A 129 -39.74 -16.23 -11.37
C ASN A 129 -39.41 -16.70 -9.95
N GLU A 130 -38.17 -17.10 -9.69
CA GLU A 130 -37.72 -17.68 -8.42
C GLU A 130 -36.77 -16.73 -7.65
N ASP A 131 -35.98 -15.93 -8.37
CA ASP A 131 -34.92 -15.05 -7.85
C ASP A 131 -35.23 -13.55 -8.11
N SER A 132 -36.52 -13.19 -8.15
CA SER A 132 -36.98 -11.83 -8.50
C SER A 132 -36.44 -10.75 -7.56
N GLU A 133 -36.38 -11.02 -6.25
CA GLU A 133 -35.86 -10.09 -5.24
C GLU A 133 -34.36 -9.79 -5.46
N ILE A 134 -33.58 -10.80 -5.84
CA ILE A 134 -32.14 -10.65 -6.13
C ILE A 134 -31.97 -9.80 -7.39
N ALA A 135 -32.73 -10.10 -8.45
CA ALA A 135 -32.72 -9.31 -9.66
C ALA A 135 -33.17 -7.86 -9.41
N ALA A 136 -34.14 -7.65 -8.52
CA ALA A 136 -34.61 -6.34 -8.10
C ALA A 136 -33.51 -5.56 -7.36
N TYR A 137 -32.80 -6.18 -6.41
CA TYR A 137 -31.68 -5.52 -5.71
C TYR A 137 -30.60 -5.02 -6.69
N PHE A 138 -30.18 -5.84 -7.66
CA PHE A 138 -29.21 -5.38 -8.67
C PHE A 138 -29.78 -4.36 -9.64
N SER A 139 -31.09 -4.41 -9.92
CA SER A 139 -31.77 -3.38 -10.70
C SER A 139 -31.80 -2.05 -9.95
N ASP A 140 -32.02 -2.07 -8.64
CA ASP A 140 -31.98 -0.88 -7.77
C ASP A 140 -30.55 -0.30 -7.75
N VAL A 141 -29.53 -1.14 -7.62
CA VAL A 141 -28.12 -0.73 -7.76
C VAL A 141 -27.84 -0.09 -9.11
N LEU A 142 -28.31 -0.70 -10.21
CA LEU A 142 -28.14 -0.15 -11.57
C LEU A 142 -28.84 1.20 -11.72
N SER A 143 -30.05 1.34 -11.15
CA SER A 143 -30.81 2.60 -11.23
C SER A 143 -30.08 3.78 -10.60
N THR A 144 -29.20 3.53 -9.62
CA THR A 144 -28.38 4.59 -9.03
C THR A 144 -27.52 5.29 -10.10
N PHE A 145 -26.97 4.57 -11.09
CA PHE A 145 -26.15 5.13 -12.16
C PHE A 145 -26.88 6.13 -13.06
N ASP A 146 -28.21 6.08 -13.09
CA ASP A 146 -29.05 6.97 -13.88
C ASP A 146 -29.35 8.29 -13.16
N SER A 147 -29.11 8.36 -11.84
CA SER A 147 -29.31 9.57 -11.04
C SER A 147 -28.05 10.44 -11.00
N PRO A 148 -28.17 11.78 -10.99
CA PRO A 148 -27.06 12.66 -10.66
C PRO A 148 -26.75 12.71 -9.17
N GLU A 149 -27.70 12.37 -8.30
CA GLU A 149 -27.58 12.53 -6.84
C GLU A 149 -27.13 11.23 -6.14
N GLU A 150 -26.78 11.35 -4.86
CA GLU A 150 -26.59 10.20 -3.97
C GLU A 150 -27.91 9.41 -3.85
N GLN A 151 -27.85 8.09 -3.96
CA GLN A 151 -29.01 7.21 -3.88
C GLN A 151 -28.79 6.13 -2.83
N SER A 152 -29.83 5.77 -2.09
CA SER A 152 -29.79 4.68 -1.12
C SER A 152 -30.43 3.42 -1.70
N VAL A 153 -29.78 2.28 -1.52
CA VAL A 153 -30.31 0.96 -1.88
C VAL A 153 -30.46 0.15 -0.57
N PRO A 154 -31.67 -0.33 -0.25
CA PRO A 154 -31.89 -1.13 0.96
C PRO A 154 -31.16 -2.47 0.87
N GLY A 155 -30.77 -3.01 2.01
CA GLY A 155 -30.17 -4.34 2.08
C GLY A 155 -31.19 -5.44 1.76
N LEU A 156 -30.71 -6.57 1.26
CA LEU A 156 -31.54 -7.72 0.94
C LEU A 156 -31.06 -8.95 1.72
N SER A 157 -31.98 -9.76 2.22
CA SER A 157 -31.68 -11.07 2.81
C SER A 157 -32.72 -12.08 2.35
N THR A 158 -32.33 -13.02 1.50
CA THR A 158 -33.27 -13.93 0.83
C THR A 158 -32.61 -15.26 0.45
N TRP A 159 -33.42 -16.27 0.12
CA TRP A 159 -32.93 -17.55 -0.39
C TRP A 159 -32.78 -17.50 -1.91
N MET A 160 -31.65 -17.96 -2.45
CA MET A 160 -31.56 -18.27 -3.88
C MET A 160 -32.35 -19.54 -4.19
N SER A 161 -32.91 -19.61 -5.39
CA SER A 161 -33.59 -20.80 -5.93
C SER A 161 -32.76 -22.08 -5.84
N GLN A 162 -31.43 -21.96 -5.93
CA GLN A 162 -30.49 -23.08 -5.91
C GLN A 162 -29.65 -23.17 -4.62
N LEU A 163 -30.04 -22.47 -3.53
CA LEU A 163 -29.18 -22.17 -2.37
C LEU A 163 -27.95 -21.32 -2.81
N PRO A 164 -27.28 -20.57 -1.91
CA PRO A 164 -27.48 -20.41 -0.47
C PRO A 164 -28.50 -19.31 -0.09
N PHE A 165 -28.70 -19.12 1.22
CA PHE A 165 -29.25 -17.87 1.75
C PHE A 165 -28.22 -16.76 1.58
N ILE A 166 -28.61 -15.67 0.93
CA ILE A 166 -27.72 -14.55 0.65
C ILE A 166 -28.14 -13.32 1.46
N ARG A 167 -27.13 -12.54 1.88
CA ARG A 167 -27.31 -11.22 2.47
C ARG A 167 -26.51 -10.19 1.67
N PHE A 168 -27.19 -9.26 1.04
CA PHE A 168 -26.58 -8.09 0.41
C PHE A 168 -26.70 -6.87 1.32
N PRO A 169 -25.65 -6.04 1.42
CA PRO A 169 -25.66 -4.89 2.31
C PRO A 169 -26.61 -3.80 1.80
N ALA A 170 -27.16 -3.02 2.72
CA ALA A 170 -27.67 -1.70 2.39
C ALA A 170 -26.49 -0.81 2.00
N LEU A 171 -26.67 0.03 0.99
CA LEU A 171 -25.61 0.91 0.50
C LEU A 171 -26.13 2.28 0.09
N ARG A 172 -25.23 3.26 0.09
CA ARG A 172 -25.40 4.57 -0.53
C ARG A 172 -24.44 4.71 -1.68
N SER A 173 -24.92 5.15 -2.84
CA SER A 173 -24.14 5.27 -4.05
C SER A 173 -24.10 6.73 -4.53
N ALA A 174 -22.90 7.24 -4.82
CA ALA A 174 -22.67 8.61 -5.28
C ALA A 174 -21.70 8.62 -6.48
N ARG A 175 -21.57 9.78 -7.14
CA ARG A 175 -20.56 9.95 -8.19
C ARG A 175 -19.15 9.96 -7.59
N PRO A 176 -18.11 9.56 -8.33
CA PRO A 176 -16.74 9.54 -7.80
C PRO A 176 -16.20 10.92 -7.37
N GLY A 177 -16.76 12.02 -7.88
CA GLY A 177 -16.43 13.39 -7.46
C GLY A 177 -17.17 13.86 -6.19
N GLU A 178 -18.16 13.10 -5.73
CA GLU A 178 -18.97 13.36 -4.53
C GLU A 178 -18.51 12.45 -3.37
N LEU A 179 -17.21 12.16 -3.33
CA LEU A 179 -16.59 11.54 -2.15
C LEU A 179 -16.95 12.36 -0.91
N PRO A 180 -17.06 11.72 0.27
CA PRO A 180 -17.43 12.47 1.46
C PRO A 180 -16.39 13.58 1.66
N SER A 181 -16.89 14.81 1.80
CA SER A 181 -16.09 15.97 2.17
C SER A 181 -16.12 16.13 3.69
N GLY A 182 -15.41 17.14 4.21
CA GLY A 182 -15.31 17.33 5.65
C GLY A 182 -14.02 16.78 6.27
N PHE A 183 -13.81 17.20 7.52
CA PHE A 183 -12.64 16.87 8.32
C PHE A 183 -12.40 15.36 8.45
N ASP A 184 -13.44 14.60 8.83
CA ASP A 184 -13.30 13.16 9.07
C ASP A 184 -12.97 12.40 7.78
N ALA A 185 -13.58 12.79 6.66
CA ALA A 185 -13.33 12.17 5.37
C ALA A 185 -11.91 12.45 4.88
N TRP A 186 -11.42 13.68 5.07
CA TRP A 186 -10.04 14.05 4.78
C TRP A 186 -9.04 13.22 5.59
N LEU A 187 -9.27 13.04 6.89
CA LEU A 187 -8.45 12.19 7.75
C LEU A 187 -8.47 10.72 7.31
N GLN A 188 -9.66 10.16 7.02
CA GLN A 188 -9.86 8.79 6.55
C GLN A 188 -9.19 8.52 5.20
N GLN A 189 -9.08 9.53 4.33
CA GLN A 189 -8.45 9.42 3.02
C GLN A 189 -6.92 9.52 3.07
N GLY A 190 -6.34 9.91 4.21
CA GLY A 190 -4.89 10.02 4.37
C GLY A 190 -4.14 8.68 4.34
N MET A 191 -2.84 8.77 4.54
CA MET A 191 -1.91 7.65 4.49
C MET A 191 -1.04 7.64 5.74
N LEU A 192 -0.55 6.46 6.13
CA LEU A 192 0.46 6.33 7.18
C LEU A 192 1.83 6.21 6.53
N ALA A 193 2.83 6.91 7.04
CA ALA A 193 4.22 6.75 6.63
C ALA A 193 4.88 5.67 7.49
N ALA A 194 4.89 4.45 6.98
CA ALA A 194 5.59 3.34 7.58
C ALA A 194 7.06 3.38 7.13
N GLN A 195 7.98 3.55 8.07
CA GLN A 195 9.40 3.42 7.75
C GLN A 195 9.67 1.99 7.32
N TYR A 196 10.18 1.82 6.09
CA TYR A 196 10.63 0.53 5.60
C TYR A 196 11.96 0.22 6.29
N ARG A 197 11.87 -0.35 7.50
CA ARG A 197 13.00 -0.71 8.35
C ARG A 197 13.72 -1.93 7.79
N ASN A 198 14.54 -1.66 6.78
CA ASN A 198 15.52 -2.53 6.15
C ASN A 198 14.96 -3.88 5.66
N ALA A 199 15.35 -4.26 4.46
CA ALA A 199 15.68 -5.65 4.21
C ALA A 199 17.14 -5.79 4.63
N PRO A 200 17.48 -5.99 5.93
CA PRO A 200 18.88 -6.03 6.38
C PRO A 200 19.57 -7.33 5.94
N GLN A 201 18.92 -8.08 5.06
CA GLN A 201 19.46 -9.22 4.35
C GLN A 201 19.83 -8.85 2.91
N PHE A 202 19.28 -7.78 2.33
CA PHE A 202 19.64 -7.33 1.00
C PHE A 202 21.11 -6.90 0.98
N ALA A 203 21.87 -7.37 -0.01
CA ALA A 203 23.31 -7.13 -0.13
C ALA A 203 24.16 -7.64 1.06
N THR A 204 23.58 -8.49 1.92
CA THR A 204 24.21 -8.97 3.15
C THR A 204 24.18 -10.49 3.20
N LEU A 205 25.34 -11.12 3.26
CA LEU A 205 25.48 -12.56 3.46
C LEU A 205 25.40 -12.90 4.94
N SER A 206 24.44 -13.74 5.33
CA SER A 206 24.37 -14.32 6.68
C SER A 206 25.13 -15.64 6.73
N ILE A 207 26.04 -15.77 7.69
CA ILE A 207 26.87 -16.95 7.91
C ILE A 207 26.47 -17.54 9.27
N GLN A 208 25.93 -18.75 9.21
CA GLN A 208 25.69 -19.56 10.40
C GLN A 208 27.03 -20.09 10.93
N LEU A 209 27.34 -19.75 12.16
CA LEU A 209 28.45 -20.30 12.91
C LEU A 209 28.05 -21.64 13.52
N LYS A 210 29.04 -22.54 13.65
CA LYS A 210 28.86 -23.84 14.31
C LYS A 210 28.66 -23.72 15.82
N LYS A 211 29.17 -22.64 16.41
CA LYS A 211 29.05 -22.31 17.83
C LYS A 211 28.73 -20.82 17.98
N SER A 212 27.90 -20.50 18.97
CA SER A 212 27.58 -19.12 19.33
C SER A 212 28.82 -18.33 19.76
N LEU A 213 28.91 -17.08 19.32
CA LEU A 213 29.96 -16.15 19.73
C LEU A 213 29.87 -15.89 21.25
N PRO A 214 30.98 -16.06 21.99
CA PRO A 214 31.07 -15.57 23.36
C PRO A 214 31.15 -14.03 23.39
N GLN A 215 30.84 -13.44 24.55
CA GLN A 215 30.66 -12.00 24.74
C GLN A 215 31.99 -11.25 24.92
N ASP A 216 33.05 -11.67 24.23
CA ASP A 216 34.44 -11.40 24.60
C ASP A 216 35.38 -11.14 23.39
N LEU A 217 36.61 -11.64 23.46
CA LEU A 217 37.65 -11.53 22.42
C LEU A 217 37.19 -12.10 21.07
N VAL A 218 36.44 -13.21 21.04
CA VAL A 218 36.06 -13.87 19.77
C VAL A 218 35.10 -12.99 18.96
N ALA A 219 34.07 -12.42 19.59
CA ALA A 219 33.16 -11.50 18.92
C ALA A 219 33.90 -10.25 18.38
N ARG A 220 34.91 -9.75 19.09
CA ARG A 220 35.74 -8.62 18.64
C ARG A 220 36.57 -8.95 17.41
N ILE A 221 37.07 -10.18 17.27
CA ILE A 221 37.80 -10.64 16.09
C ILE A 221 36.88 -10.60 14.84
N PHE A 222 35.65 -11.11 14.96
CA PHE A 222 34.66 -11.04 13.88
C PHE A 222 34.32 -9.59 13.51
N ALA A 223 34.05 -8.73 14.51
CA ALA A 223 33.73 -7.32 14.29
C ALA A 223 34.85 -6.55 13.57
N ARG A 224 36.11 -6.77 13.96
CA ARG A 224 37.29 -6.16 13.31
C ARG A 224 37.44 -6.56 11.85
N SER A 225 36.98 -7.76 11.50
CA SER A 225 36.98 -8.29 10.14
C SER A 225 35.71 -7.93 9.33
N SER A 226 34.95 -6.93 9.79
CA SER A 226 33.71 -6.42 9.15
C SER A 226 32.52 -7.39 9.21
N PHE A 227 32.51 -8.33 10.16
CA PHE A 227 31.35 -9.17 10.42
C PHE A 227 30.53 -8.62 11.58
N THR A 228 29.23 -8.40 11.38
CA THR A 228 28.34 -7.90 12.44
C THR A 228 27.46 -9.02 12.98
N GLU A 229 27.26 -9.03 14.30
CA GLU A 229 26.36 -9.95 14.98
C GLU A 229 24.91 -9.48 14.85
N LYS A 230 23.95 -10.39 14.73
CA LYS A 230 22.52 -10.03 14.75
C LYS A 230 21.70 -11.08 15.48
N GLY A 231 21.04 -10.64 16.54
CA GLY A 231 20.06 -11.45 17.26
C GLY A 231 20.75 -12.63 17.94
N GLU A 232 20.59 -13.82 17.37
CA GLU A 232 21.26 -15.03 17.85
C GLU A 232 22.77 -14.95 17.62
N ARG A 233 23.56 -15.24 18.66
CA ARG A 233 25.03 -15.12 18.64
C ARG A 233 25.75 -16.12 17.74
N ASN A 234 25.01 -17.04 17.13
CA ASN A 234 25.51 -18.03 16.17
C ASN A 234 25.38 -17.55 14.72
N VAL A 235 24.95 -16.32 14.45
CA VAL A 235 24.87 -15.78 13.08
C VAL A 235 25.66 -14.48 12.96
N VAL A 236 26.58 -14.45 12.00
CA VAL A 236 27.30 -13.23 11.60
C VAL A 236 26.92 -12.77 10.21
N ARG A 237 27.04 -11.47 9.96
CA ARG A 237 26.62 -10.82 8.73
C ARG A 237 27.80 -10.16 8.06
N TYR A 238 27.86 -10.31 6.74
CA TYR A 238 28.85 -9.69 5.89
C TYR A 238 28.15 -8.93 4.77
N SER A 239 28.22 -7.60 4.77
CA SER A 239 27.78 -6.80 3.63
C SER A 239 28.77 -7.00 2.50
N TYR A 240 28.36 -7.48 1.34
CA TYR A 240 29.30 -7.70 0.23
C TYR A 240 29.38 -6.51 -0.73
N LEU A 241 28.59 -5.46 -0.51
CA LEU A 241 28.74 -4.19 -1.20
C LEU A 241 29.74 -3.24 -0.50
N ASN A 242 30.34 -3.68 0.62
CA ASN A 242 31.34 -2.98 1.45
C ASN A 242 32.02 -1.82 0.71
N GLY A 243 31.65 -0.60 1.11
CA GLY A 243 32.15 0.63 0.53
C GLY A 243 31.60 1.86 1.25
N PRO A 244 32.08 3.07 0.91
CA PRO A 244 31.65 4.33 1.53
C PRO A 244 30.13 4.51 1.49
N ASP A 245 29.46 4.03 0.44
CA ASP A 245 28.00 4.11 0.28
C ASP A 245 27.24 3.29 1.32
N THR A 246 27.77 2.14 1.75
CA THR A 246 27.11 1.30 2.76
C THR A 246 27.19 1.96 4.13
N GLN A 247 28.35 2.54 4.46
CA GLN A 247 28.55 3.28 5.71
C GLN A 247 27.73 4.57 5.73
N GLU A 248 27.65 5.27 4.60
CA GLU A 248 26.80 6.46 4.42
C GLU A 248 25.32 6.11 4.59
N ALA A 249 24.85 4.99 4.00
CA ALA A 249 23.47 4.53 4.17
C ALA A 249 23.15 4.22 5.64
N GLU A 250 24.02 3.47 6.32
CA GLU A 250 23.85 3.12 7.74
C GLU A 250 23.80 4.36 8.65
N ALA A 251 24.70 5.33 8.42
CA ALA A 251 24.69 6.60 9.15
C ALA A 251 23.40 7.40 8.87
N ALA A 252 23.02 7.55 7.61
CA ALA A 252 21.85 8.31 7.18
C ALA A 252 20.52 7.67 7.63
N GLU A 253 20.48 6.36 7.85
CA GLU A 253 19.29 5.66 8.36
C GLU A 253 18.95 6.00 9.81
N SER A 254 19.95 6.40 10.60
CA SER A 254 19.75 6.85 11.98
C SER A 254 19.09 8.23 12.07
N GLU A 255 19.08 8.99 10.97
CA GLU A 255 18.56 10.34 10.93
C GLU A 255 17.13 10.40 10.39
N GLN A 256 16.22 11.05 11.15
CA GLN A 256 14.88 11.30 10.64
C GLN A 256 14.90 12.32 9.49
N PRO A 257 14.16 12.07 8.38
CA PRO A 257 14.12 12.99 7.27
C PRO A 257 13.32 14.25 7.63
N ARG A 258 13.78 15.40 7.12
CA ARG A 258 13.18 16.72 7.44
C ARG A 258 11.74 16.88 6.97
N TRP A 259 11.30 16.13 5.96
CA TRP A 259 9.93 16.22 5.46
C TRP A 259 8.93 15.71 6.50
N LYS A 260 9.31 14.71 7.32
CA LYS A 260 8.42 14.03 8.26
C LYS A 260 7.87 14.99 9.32
N SER A 261 8.75 15.77 9.95
CA SER A 261 8.36 16.78 10.95
C SER A 261 7.61 17.98 10.37
N ARG A 262 7.65 18.17 9.04
CA ARG A 262 6.98 19.29 8.36
C ARG A 262 5.63 18.90 7.78
N LEU A 263 5.48 17.68 7.31
CA LEU A 263 4.35 17.24 6.48
C LEU A 263 3.47 16.16 7.12
N ALA A 264 3.98 15.47 8.14
CA ALA A 264 3.24 14.42 8.83
C ALA A 264 2.75 14.89 10.21
N VAL A 265 1.69 14.24 10.69
CA VAL A 265 1.17 14.36 12.05
C VAL A 265 1.36 13.02 12.72
N TRP A 266 2.06 12.98 13.84
CA TRP A 266 2.21 11.74 14.60
C TRP A 266 0.86 11.35 15.22
N THR A 267 0.51 10.07 15.18
CA THR A 267 -0.69 9.51 15.79
C THR A 267 -0.36 8.18 16.45
N HIS A 268 -1.31 7.61 17.20
CA HIS A 268 -1.16 6.28 17.79
C HIS A 268 -1.01 5.15 16.74
N LEU A 269 -1.38 5.39 15.48
CA LEU A 269 -1.15 4.48 14.35
C LEU A 269 0.16 4.75 13.58
N GLY A 270 0.89 5.80 13.93
CA GLY A 270 2.08 6.25 13.23
C GLY A 270 1.90 7.62 12.59
N ASP A 271 2.79 7.95 11.66
CA ASP A 271 2.87 9.28 11.06
C ASP A 271 1.88 9.42 9.90
N TRP A 272 0.81 10.17 10.14
CA TRP A 272 -0.25 10.41 9.16
C TRP A 272 0.11 11.55 8.21
N ILE A 273 -0.24 11.40 6.93
CA ILE A 273 -0.06 12.41 5.87
C ILE A 273 -1.35 12.48 5.05
N SER A 274 -1.79 13.67 4.67
CA SER A 274 -2.94 13.78 3.76
C SER A 274 -2.64 13.22 2.37
N ASN A 275 -3.65 12.66 1.72
CA ASN A 275 -3.50 12.12 0.38
C ASN A 275 -3.00 13.18 -0.63
N ASP A 276 -3.53 14.40 -0.56
CA ASP A 276 -3.10 15.51 -1.41
C ASP A 276 -1.64 15.89 -1.22
N CYS A 277 -1.17 15.91 0.04
CA CYS A 277 0.22 16.18 0.35
C CYS A 277 1.12 15.11 -0.25
N HIS A 278 0.79 13.83 -0.06
CA HIS A 278 1.54 12.73 -0.65
C HIS A 278 1.54 12.81 -2.18
N ARG A 279 0.39 13.02 -2.82
CA ARG A 279 0.26 13.14 -4.27
C ARG A 279 1.15 14.25 -4.85
N LYS A 280 1.16 15.44 -4.23
CA LYS A 280 1.95 16.58 -4.73
C LYS A 280 3.42 16.55 -4.31
N ARG A 281 3.78 15.88 -3.21
CA ARG A 281 5.14 15.94 -2.61
C ARG A 281 5.83 14.60 -2.40
N SER A 282 5.28 13.47 -2.88
CA SER A 282 5.88 12.12 -2.74
C SER A 282 7.36 12.05 -3.14
N LYS A 283 7.79 12.81 -4.14
CA LYS A 283 9.18 12.87 -4.61
C LYS A 283 10.19 13.27 -3.53
N ILE A 284 9.79 14.03 -2.50
CA ILE A 284 10.66 14.44 -1.40
C ILE A 284 10.45 13.60 -0.14
N MET A 285 9.46 12.70 -0.14
CA MET A 285 9.10 11.85 1.01
C MET A 285 9.93 10.57 1.03
N THR A 286 11.25 10.73 0.98
CA THR A 286 12.20 9.61 0.94
C THR A 286 13.10 9.60 2.18
N SER A 287 13.75 8.46 2.41
CA SER A 287 14.83 8.32 3.39
C SER A 287 16.05 9.17 2.99
N LYS A 288 16.83 9.63 3.97
CA LYS A 288 18.14 10.27 3.69
C LYS A 288 19.11 9.31 3.01
N ALA A 289 18.95 8.00 3.21
CA ALA A 289 19.75 6.97 2.55
C ALA A 289 19.32 6.68 1.09
N PHE A 290 18.35 7.42 0.53
CA PHE A 290 17.80 7.17 -0.82
C PHE A 290 18.88 6.99 -1.90
N ALA A 291 19.84 7.93 -1.98
CA ALA A 291 20.89 7.89 -2.99
C ALA A 291 21.78 6.65 -2.83
N ALA A 292 22.22 6.35 -1.60
CA ALA A 292 23.04 5.20 -1.31
C ALA A 292 22.31 3.86 -1.58
N ARG A 293 21.03 3.76 -1.19
CA ARG A 293 20.19 2.58 -1.48
C ARG A 293 19.96 2.41 -2.98
N ASN A 294 19.74 3.48 -3.73
CA ASN A 294 19.62 3.42 -5.17
C ASN A 294 20.93 2.94 -5.83
N ARG A 295 22.09 3.46 -5.37
CA ARG A 295 23.42 2.98 -5.82
C ARG A 295 23.63 1.50 -5.54
N ASN A 296 23.16 0.98 -4.40
CA ASN A 296 23.25 -0.46 -4.09
C ASN A 296 22.44 -1.32 -5.08
N ILE A 297 21.21 -0.91 -5.41
CA ILE A 297 20.38 -1.59 -6.41
C ILE A 297 21.07 -1.57 -7.78
N SER A 298 21.52 -0.40 -8.23
CA SER A 298 22.22 -0.25 -9.52
C SER A 298 23.46 -1.13 -9.59
N ARG A 299 24.30 -1.14 -8.55
CA ARG A 299 25.51 -1.97 -8.51
C ARG A 299 25.24 -3.45 -8.69
N ILE A 300 24.21 -3.98 -8.03
CA ILE A 300 23.83 -5.40 -8.14
C ILE A 300 23.27 -5.68 -9.54
N LEU A 301 22.42 -4.81 -10.10
CA LEU A 301 21.86 -5.01 -11.44
C LEU A 301 22.91 -4.92 -12.56
N GLU A 302 23.87 -4.01 -12.44
CA GLU A 302 24.92 -3.78 -13.44
C GLU A 302 26.00 -4.86 -13.40
N ASN A 303 26.42 -5.30 -12.21
CA ASN A 303 27.59 -6.16 -12.02
C ASN A 303 27.27 -7.59 -11.56
N GLY A 304 26.03 -7.87 -11.16
CA GLY A 304 25.65 -9.18 -10.61
C GLY A 304 25.72 -10.34 -11.61
N CYS A 305 25.96 -10.04 -12.90
CA CYS A 305 26.24 -11.01 -13.95
C CYS A 305 27.69 -10.94 -14.47
N ASP A 306 28.53 -10.04 -13.95
CA ASP A 306 29.95 -9.92 -14.34
C ASP A 306 30.80 -10.87 -13.49
N GLU A 307 31.35 -11.90 -14.14
CA GLU A 307 32.22 -12.89 -13.50
C GLU A 307 33.38 -12.26 -12.74
N LYS A 308 34.03 -11.21 -13.29
CA LYS A 308 35.18 -10.57 -12.62
C LYS A 308 34.76 -9.88 -11.34
N TRP A 309 33.61 -9.22 -11.35
CA TRP A 309 33.08 -8.57 -10.16
C TRP A 309 32.66 -9.59 -9.10
N ILE A 310 32.00 -10.67 -9.52
CA ILE A 310 31.59 -11.78 -8.65
C ILE A 310 32.81 -12.41 -7.97
N GLU A 311 33.84 -12.77 -8.74
CA GLU A 311 35.08 -13.34 -8.22
C GLU A 311 35.77 -12.40 -7.24
N SER A 312 35.86 -11.11 -7.57
CA SER A 312 36.44 -10.11 -6.67
C SER A 312 35.72 -10.06 -5.31
N ARG A 313 34.38 -10.20 -5.28
CA ARG A 313 33.60 -10.22 -4.03
C ARG A 313 33.77 -11.51 -3.25
N ILE A 314 33.87 -12.65 -3.93
CA ILE A 314 34.18 -13.93 -3.28
C ILE A 314 35.57 -13.89 -2.66
N GLU A 315 36.58 -13.38 -3.39
CA GLU A 315 37.94 -13.22 -2.88
C GLU A 315 37.99 -12.31 -1.65
N GLN A 316 37.27 -11.19 -1.65
CA GLN A 316 37.16 -10.30 -0.48
C GLN A 316 36.54 -11.00 0.73
N LEU A 317 35.44 -11.74 0.53
CA LEU A 317 34.81 -12.53 1.60
C LEU A 317 35.79 -13.56 2.17
N LEU A 318 36.45 -14.33 1.31
CA LEU A 318 37.41 -15.35 1.73
C LEU A 318 38.61 -14.74 2.43
N ALA A 319 39.12 -13.58 1.98
CA ALA A 319 40.20 -12.88 2.64
C ALA A 319 39.83 -12.48 4.08
N ARG A 320 38.61 -11.98 4.29
CA ARG A 320 38.10 -11.63 5.63
C ARG A 320 37.89 -12.85 6.52
N LEU A 321 37.34 -13.94 5.99
CA LEU A 321 37.22 -15.19 6.75
C LEU A 321 38.59 -15.78 7.11
N ASN A 322 39.57 -15.71 6.21
CA ASN A 322 40.94 -16.14 6.49
C ASN A 322 41.62 -15.25 7.54
N GLN A 323 41.31 -13.95 7.56
CA GLN A 323 41.78 -13.05 8.62
C GLN A 323 41.21 -13.49 9.98
N VAL A 324 39.90 -13.72 10.08
CA VAL A 324 39.26 -14.24 11.30
C VAL A 324 39.90 -15.56 11.72
N TRP A 325 40.13 -16.48 10.78
CA TRP A 325 40.77 -17.77 11.04
C TRP A 325 42.13 -17.61 11.75
N ARG A 326 43.03 -16.81 11.18
CA ARG A 326 44.37 -16.58 11.74
C ARG A 326 44.32 -15.87 13.10
N GLU A 327 43.42 -14.90 13.27
CA GLU A 327 43.28 -14.15 14.52
C GLU A 327 42.74 -15.05 15.65
N LEU A 328 41.86 -16.01 15.34
CA LEU A 328 41.41 -17.01 16.30
C LEU A 328 42.54 -17.97 16.69
N GLU A 329 43.32 -18.48 15.73
CA GLU A 329 44.49 -19.33 16.02
C GLU A 329 45.51 -18.60 16.91
N ALA A 330 45.82 -17.34 16.60
CA ALA A 330 46.74 -16.52 17.38
C ALA A 330 46.22 -16.24 18.81
N ALA A 331 44.90 -16.22 19.00
CA ALA A 331 44.25 -16.11 20.30
C ALA A 331 44.12 -17.45 21.05
N GLY A 332 44.65 -18.55 20.50
CA GLY A 332 44.55 -19.89 21.09
C GLY A 332 43.17 -20.54 20.96
N VAL A 333 42.34 -20.05 20.04
CA VAL A 333 40.97 -20.54 19.79
C VAL A 333 40.94 -21.32 18.49
N ALA A 334 40.46 -22.56 18.51
CA ALA A 334 40.31 -23.39 17.31
C ALA A 334 39.23 -22.79 16.37
N PRO A 335 39.58 -22.29 15.16
CA PRO A 335 38.64 -21.62 14.28
C PRO A 335 37.50 -22.53 13.77
N GLU A 336 37.75 -23.84 13.66
CA GLU A 336 36.81 -24.85 13.19
C GLU A 336 35.56 -24.96 14.07
N GLN A 337 35.65 -24.48 15.32
CA GLN A 337 34.53 -24.41 16.25
C GLN A 337 33.48 -23.39 15.82
N TYR A 338 33.85 -22.41 14.99
CA TYR A 338 32.97 -21.32 14.57
C TYR A 338 32.73 -21.32 13.06
N ILE A 339 33.80 -21.43 12.27
CA ILE A 339 33.79 -21.28 10.80
C ILE A 339 33.91 -22.66 10.12
N GLU A 340 33.37 -22.79 8.92
CA GLU A 340 33.51 -23.99 8.11
C GLU A 340 34.92 -24.08 7.51
N GLY A 341 35.63 -25.17 7.79
CA GLY A 341 37.01 -25.38 7.39
C GLY A 341 37.22 -26.65 6.58
N TRP A 342 38.28 -26.67 5.78
CA TRP A 342 38.77 -27.79 5.00
C TRP A 342 40.30 -27.77 4.99
N ASN A 343 40.96 -28.90 5.28
CA ASN A 343 42.42 -29.01 5.35
C ASN A 343 43.11 -27.93 6.23
N GLY A 344 42.54 -27.64 7.40
CA GLY A 344 43.08 -26.66 8.36
C GLY A 344 43.00 -25.20 7.90
N LYS A 345 42.12 -24.88 6.95
CA LYS A 345 41.87 -23.52 6.46
C LYS A 345 40.37 -23.31 6.25
N VAL A 346 39.96 -22.07 6.00
CA VAL A 346 38.57 -21.74 5.57
C VAL A 346 38.20 -22.55 4.32
N ASN A 347 37.00 -23.14 4.28
CA ASN A 347 36.50 -23.90 3.13
C ASN A 347 36.04 -22.95 1.99
N PRO A 348 36.81 -22.77 0.90
CA PRO A 348 36.47 -21.79 -0.13
C PRO A 348 35.20 -22.17 -0.91
N THR A 349 34.98 -23.46 -1.14
CA THR A 349 33.87 -23.97 -1.96
C THR A 349 32.52 -23.72 -1.31
N SER A 350 32.40 -23.97 0.01
CA SER A 350 31.14 -23.75 0.74
C SER A 350 30.75 -22.26 0.73
N TYR A 351 31.69 -21.36 1.04
CA TYR A 351 31.42 -19.92 1.08
C TYR A 351 31.14 -19.34 -0.30
N ARG A 352 31.79 -19.86 -1.36
CA ARG A 352 31.48 -19.51 -2.75
C ARG A 352 30.04 -19.84 -3.11
N LEU A 353 29.60 -21.07 -2.86
CA LEU A 353 28.22 -21.50 -3.16
C LEU A 353 27.19 -20.67 -2.39
N ARG A 354 27.46 -20.38 -1.11
CA ARG A 354 26.60 -19.50 -0.29
C ARG A 354 26.50 -18.09 -0.86
N PHE A 355 27.63 -17.52 -1.28
CA PHE A 355 27.66 -16.19 -1.89
C PHE A 355 26.85 -16.15 -3.20
N LEU A 356 27.07 -17.11 -4.11
CA LEU A 356 26.37 -17.17 -5.39
C LEU A 356 24.85 -17.30 -5.20
N LYS A 357 24.41 -18.17 -4.28
CA LYS A 357 22.99 -18.31 -3.94
C LYS A 357 22.42 -17.00 -3.40
N LYS A 358 23.18 -16.28 -2.58
CA LYS A 358 22.73 -14.99 -2.03
C LYS A 358 22.64 -13.91 -3.11
N LEU A 359 23.62 -13.85 -4.00
CA LEU A 359 23.62 -12.89 -5.11
C LEU A 359 22.43 -13.11 -6.05
N ASP A 360 22.08 -14.36 -6.36
CA ASP A 360 20.88 -14.68 -7.17
C ASP A 360 19.59 -14.16 -6.50
N GLN A 361 19.43 -14.38 -5.20
CA GLN A 361 18.29 -13.84 -4.44
C GLN A 361 18.25 -12.31 -4.47
N ASP A 362 19.39 -11.65 -4.29
CA ASP A 362 19.46 -10.19 -4.33
C ASP A 362 19.22 -9.63 -5.74
N LEU A 363 19.60 -10.35 -6.80
CA LEU A 363 19.25 -10.00 -8.18
C LEU A 363 17.74 -10.11 -8.43
N GLN A 364 17.09 -11.15 -7.91
CA GLN A 364 15.62 -11.29 -8.00
C GLN A 364 14.92 -10.13 -7.29
N LEU A 365 15.33 -9.81 -6.06
CA LEU A 365 14.79 -8.67 -5.31
C LEU A 365 15.05 -7.33 -6.01
N ALA A 366 16.26 -7.11 -6.53
CA ALA A 366 16.60 -5.86 -7.22
C ALA A 366 15.79 -5.65 -8.52
N ARG A 367 15.32 -6.74 -9.15
CA ARG A 367 14.45 -6.72 -10.33
C ARG A 367 12.96 -6.55 -9.99
N ASP A 368 12.56 -6.85 -8.76
CA ASP A 368 11.20 -6.62 -8.28
C ASP A 368 10.95 -5.11 -8.11
N GLY A 369 9.98 -4.59 -8.86
CA GLY A 369 9.65 -3.17 -8.87
C GLY A 369 9.08 -2.65 -7.55
N ASP A 370 8.32 -3.47 -6.82
CA ASP A 370 7.75 -3.10 -5.52
C ASP A 370 8.83 -3.09 -4.45
N PHE A 371 9.67 -4.14 -4.41
CA PHE A 371 10.83 -4.17 -3.52
C PHE A 371 11.75 -2.98 -3.78
N LYS A 372 12.10 -2.70 -5.04
CA LYS A 372 12.96 -1.57 -5.42
C LYS A 372 12.38 -0.26 -4.93
N SER A 373 11.09 -0.03 -5.14
CA SER A 373 10.40 1.18 -4.69
C SER A 373 10.49 1.35 -3.17
N ARG A 374 10.09 0.32 -2.41
CA ARG A 374 10.09 0.38 -0.93
C ARG A 374 11.50 0.49 -0.34
N TYR A 375 12.45 -0.27 -0.88
CA TYR A 375 13.84 -0.25 -0.44
C TYR A 375 14.47 1.12 -0.68
N VAL A 376 14.41 1.64 -1.90
CA VAL A 376 15.05 2.91 -2.27
C VAL A 376 14.38 4.11 -1.58
N ASN A 377 13.04 4.17 -1.57
CA ASN A 377 12.32 5.24 -0.88
C ASN A 377 12.53 5.18 0.63
N GLY A 378 12.68 3.98 1.19
CA GLY A 378 12.84 3.73 2.63
C GLY A 378 11.58 3.99 3.46
N TYR A 379 10.47 4.25 2.79
CA TYR A 379 9.15 4.39 3.36
C TYR A 379 8.15 3.67 2.48
N GLU A 380 7.15 3.11 3.13
CA GLU A 380 5.90 2.66 2.53
C GLU A 380 4.79 3.60 3.00
N PHE A 381 3.83 3.87 2.12
CA PHE A 381 2.70 4.73 2.42
C PHE A 381 1.41 3.92 2.29
N PRO A 382 1.11 3.00 3.24
CA PRO A 382 -0.19 2.35 3.28
C PRO A 382 -1.30 3.39 3.51
N ALA A 383 -2.47 3.14 2.89
CA ALA A 383 -3.66 3.95 3.16
C ALA A 383 -4.12 3.78 4.62
N MET A 384 -4.78 4.81 5.16
CA MET A 384 -5.39 4.75 6.48
C MET A 384 -6.38 3.59 6.59
N PRO A 385 -6.37 2.82 7.71
CA PRO A 385 -7.43 1.87 8.00
C PRO A 385 -8.79 2.58 8.02
N ARG A 386 -9.82 1.93 7.47
CA ARG A 386 -11.18 2.47 7.47
C ARG A 386 -11.89 2.10 8.77
N PHE A 387 -12.36 3.09 9.51
CA PHE A 387 -12.99 2.90 10.84
C PHE A 387 -14.52 2.93 10.84
N ARG A 388 -15.18 2.71 9.69
CA ARG A 388 -16.62 2.99 9.51
C ARG A 388 -17.56 2.30 10.51
N GLN A 389 -17.17 1.15 11.07
CA GLN A 389 -17.95 0.40 12.08
C GLN A 389 -17.43 0.54 13.51
N ASP A 390 -16.22 1.09 13.68
CA ASP A 390 -15.56 1.21 14.96
C ASP A 390 -15.40 2.70 15.30
N THR A 391 -16.51 3.30 15.72
CA THR A 391 -16.56 4.71 16.13
C THR A 391 -15.63 5.00 17.30
N ILE A 392 -15.40 4.01 18.18
CA ILE A 392 -14.49 4.15 19.31
C ILE A 392 -13.04 4.26 18.82
N ALA A 393 -12.61 3.36 17.95
CA ALA A 393 -11.28 3.43 17.36
C ALA A 393 -11.11 4.65 16.46
N TRP A 394 -12.18 5.09 15.77
CA TRP A 394 -12.16 6.32 15.00
C TRP A 394 -11.92 7.55 15.87
N GLU A 395 -12.70 7.73 16.94
CA GLU A 395 -12.53 8.86 17.85
C GLU A 395 -11.19 8.78 18.58
N ALA A 396 -10.65 7.59 18.87
CA ALA A 396 -9.30 7.44 19.39
C ALA A 396 -8.23 7.94 18.40
N PHE A 397 -8.43 7.74 17.09
CA PHE A 397 -7.55 8.29 16.06
C PHE A 397 -7.66 9.80 15.96
N VAL A 398 -8.88 10.33 15.86
CA VAL A 398 -9.15 11.77 15.81
C VAL A 398 -8.56 12.47 17.04
N ARG A 399 -8.78 11.92 18.23
CA ARG A 399 -8.17 12.39 19.47
C ARG A 399 -6.66 12.48 19.37
N SER A 400 -5.99 11.37 19.00
CA SER A 400 -4.53 11.33 18.91
C SER A 400 -3.97 12.33 17.88
N TRP A 401 -4.69 12.53 16.78
CA TRP A 401 -4.34 13.51 15.76
C TRP A 401 -4.50 14.95 16.29
N CYS A 402 -5.64 15.29 16.89
CA CYS A 402 -5.90 16.61 17.46
C CYS A 402 -4.96 16.95 18.62
N GLU A 403 -4.68 16.01 19.52
CA GLU A 403 -3.69 16.18 20.60
C GLU A 403 -2.30 16.51 20.02
N SER A 404 -1.91 15.85 18.93
CA SER A 404 -0.62 16.12 18.27
C SER A 404 -0.57 17.49 17.62
N ILE A 405 -1.68 17.96 17.02
CA ILE A 405 -1.80 19.34 16.52
C ILE A 405 -1.70 20.35 17.68
N ALA A 406 -2.41 20.12 18.79
CA ALA A 406 -2.36 20.99 19.96
C ALA A 406 -0.92 21.12 20.50
N VAL A 407 -0.22 20.00 20.63
CA VAL A 407 1.19 19.98 21.05
C VAL A 407 2.10 20.71 20.05
N GLU A 408 1.93 20.51 18.75
CA GLU A 408 2.76 21.17 17.73
C GLU A 408 2.55 22.69 17.67
N THR A 409 1.33 23.17 17.90
CA THR A 409 1.01 24.61 17.84
C THR A 409 1.39 25.40 19.08
N ALA A 410 1.50 24.71 20.23
CA ALA A 410 2.03 25.26 21.48
C ALA A 410 3.54 25.56 21.43
N LYS A 411 4.27 24.98 20.47
CA LYS A 411 5.72 25.25 20.30
C LYS A 411 5.96 26.66 19.77
N ASN A 412 6.94 27.36 20.36
CA ASN A 412 7.40 28.68 19.91
C ASN A 412 7.74 28.73 18.40
N ARG A 413 8.28 27.62 17.87
CA ARG A 413 8.58 27.48 16.43
C ARG A 413 8.10 26.12 15.94
N THR A 414 6.85 26.07 15.47
CA THR A 414 6.31 24.86 14.84
C THR A 414 6.91 24.63 13.45
N LEU A 415 7.36 23.40 13.18
CA LEU A 415 7.83 22.97 11.87
C LEU A 415 6.69 22.37 11.03
N SER A 416 5.66 21.82 11.69
CA SER A 416 4.51 21.21 11.06
C SER A 416 3.70 22.25 10.29
N LEU A 417 3.56 22.04 8.99
CA LEU A 417 2.85 22.98 8.11
C LEU A 417 1.33 22.89 8.29
N VAL A 418 0.81 21.69 8.56
CA VAL A 418 -0.61 21.50 8.86
C VAL A 418 -0.98 22.16 10.20
N ALA A 419 -0.12 22.03 11.21
CA ALA A 419 -0.34 22.71 12.49
C ALA A 419 -0.36 24.25 12.33
N LYS A 420 0.45 24.81 11.43
CA LYS A 420 0.40 26.25 11.10
C LYS A 420 -0.94 26.66 10.52
N ARG A 421 -1.41 25.95 9.49
CA ARG A 421 -2.71 26.25 8.86
C ARG A 421 -3.86 26.16 9.86
N ILE A 422 -3.84 25.17 10.75
CA ILE A 422 -4.86 25.03 11.80
C ILE A 422 -4.73 26.15 12.83
N LYS A 423 -3.52 26.59 13.18
CA LYS A 423 -3.32 27.76 14.07
C LYS A 423 -3.89 29.03 13.45
N ASP A 424 -3.70 29.24 12.15
CA ASP A 424 -4.27 30.38 11.41
C ASP A 424 -5.80 30.31 11.47
N VAL A 425 -6.36 29.12 11.23
CA VAL A 425 -7.80 28.84 11.34
C VAL A 425 -8.36 29.15 12.72
N MET A 426 -7.72 28.68 13.79
CA MET A 426 -8.22 28.95 15.15
C MET A 426 -8.15 30.44 15.48
N LYS A 427 -7.12 31.15 15.01
CA LYS A 427 -7.03 32.60 15.15
C LYS A 427 -8.18 33.32 14.42
N TYR A 428 -8.51 32.89 13.20
CA TYR A 428 -9.66 33.42 12.44
C TYR A 428 -10.99 33.18 13.17
N LEU A 429 -11.17 31.99 13.74
CA LEU A 429 -12.34 31.65 14.58
C LEU A 429 -12.32 32.30 15.97
N GLN A 430 -11.31 33.15 16.26
CA GLN A 430 -11.11 33.80 17.57
C GLN A 430 -11.05 32.80 18.73
N LYS A 431 -10.41 31.66 18.50
CA LYS A 431 -10.16 30.61 19.50
C LYS A 431 -8.67 30.48 19.78
N ASP A 432 -8.30 30.34 21.05
CA ASP A 432 -6.94 29.97 21.42
C ASP A 432 -6.82 28.44 21.46
N LEU A 433 -6.04 27.88 20.54
CA LEU A 433 -5.84 26.43 20.42
C LEU A 433 -5.22 25.81 21.69
N SER A 434 -4.49 26.60 22.49
CA SER A 434 -3.91 26.13 23.75
C SER A 434 -4.94 25.93 24.87
N GLU A 435 -6.12 26.53 24.74
CA GLU A 435 -7.22 26.42 25.70
C GLU A 435 -8.25 25.36 25.30
N LEU A 436 -8.16 24.82 24.09
CA LEU A 436 -9.10 23.83 23.56
C LEU A 436 -8.67 22.41 23.88
N SER A 437 -9.63 21.60 24.31
CA SER A 437 -9.52 20.14 24.34
C SER A 437 -9.48 19.55 22.92
N TRP A 438 -8.98 18.31 22.80
CA TRP A 438 -8.96 17.60 21.51
C TRP A 438 -10.35 17.50 20.87
N SER A 439 -11.39 17.34 21.68
CA SER A 439 -12.78 17.21 21.24
C SER A 439 -13.31 18.53 20.69
N GLU A 440 -13.00 19.66 21.34
CA GLU A 440 -13.38 20.98 20.86
C GLU A 440 -12.67 21.33 19.55
N ILE A 441 -11.38 20.98 19.42
CA ILE A 441 -10.64 21.13 18.15
C ILE A 441 -11.33 20.32 17.04
N ALA A 442 -11.63 19.05 17.29
CA ALA A 442 -12.28 18.18 16.31
C ALA A 442 -13.67 18.71 15.93
N GLU A 443 -14.47 19.12 16.91
CA GLU A 443 -15.82 19.65 16.68
C GLU A 443 -15.80 20.95 15.87
N LEU A 444 -14.90 21.89 16.19
CA LEU A 444 -14.73 23.12 15.42
C LEU A 444 -14.34 22.83 13.97
N LEU A 445 -13.40 21.90 13.74
CA LEU A 445 -13.00 21.50 12.40
C LEU A 445 -14.13 20.81 11.64
N ARG A 446 -14.95 19.97 12.30
CA ARG A 446 -16.13 19.33 11.70
C ARG A 446 -17.19 20.35 11.30
N GLN A 447 -17.48 21.31 12.19
CA GLN A 447 -18.53 22.31 11.99
C GLN A 447 -18.17 23.36 10.94
N ASN A 448 -16.90 23.77 10.88
CA ASN A 448 -16.46 24.89 10.05
C ASN A 448 -15.69 24.45 8.81
N TRP A 449 -15.60 23.15 8.50
CA TRP A 449 -14.80 22.65 7.38
C TRP A 449 -15.17 23.32 6.05
N GLU A 450 -16.46 23.43 5.78
CA GLU A 450 -17.00 24.00 4.54
C GLU A 450 -17.26 25.53 4.65
N ALA A 451 -16.92 26.15 5.78
CA ALA A 451 -17.07 27.59 5.96
C ALA A 451 -16.07 28.34 5.07
N GLU A 452 -16.46 29.53 4.60
CA GLU A 452 -15.60 30.38 3.78
C GLU A 452 -14.37 30.85 4.57
N TRP A 453 -13.20 30.72 3.96
CA TRP A 453 -11.93 31.18 4.52
C TRP A 453 -11.62 32.61 4.07
N GLU A 454 -11.54 33.54 5.02
CA GLU A 454 -11.10 34.94 4.83
C GLU A 454 -11.72 35.71 3.64
N GLY A 455 -12.88 35.27 3.12
CA GLY A 455 -13.50 35.88 1.93
C GLY A 455 -12.75 35.59 0.62
N GLU A 456 -11.86 34.59 0.60
CA GLU A 456 -11.04 34.23 -0.56
C GLU A 456 -11.76 33.28 -1.54
N GLY A 457 -13.05 33.01 -1.34
CA GLY A 457 -13.83 32.09 -2.18
C GLY A 457 -13.37 30.63 -2.10
N ILE A 458 -12.58 30.26 -1.08
CA ILE A 458 -12.18 28.89 -0.75
C ILE A 458 -12.73 28.50 0.62
N SER A 459 -12.89 27.21 0.88
CA SER A 459 -13.29 26.75 2.21
C SER A 459 -12.09 26.73 3.18
N LEU A 460 -12.39 26.76 4.47
CA LEU A 460 -11.45 26.58 5.55
C LEU A 460 -10.76 25.19 5.46
N GLY A 461 -11.50 24.16 5.06
CA GLY A 461 -10.98 22.85 4.71
C GLY A 461 -9.96 22.90 3.58
N ASP A 462 -10.25 23.62 2.48
CA ASP A 462 -9.31 23.78 1.35
C ASP A 462 -8.01 24.47 1.78
N TRP A 463 -8.11 25.51 2.60
CA TRP A 463 -6.95 26.19 3.19
C TRP A 463 -6.05 25.23 4.00
N ILE A 464 -6.65 24.37 4.83
CA ILE A 464 -5.93 23.35 5.60
C ILE A 464 -5.31 22.31 4.68
N VAL A 465 -6.07 21.76 3.72
CA VAL A 465 -5.62 20.75 2.75
C VAL A 465 -4.38 21.26 1.98
N GLY A 466 -4.34 22.56 1.67
CA GLY A 466 -3.24 23.27 1.03
C GLY A 466 -1.94 23.42 1.85
N TYR A 467 -1.83 22.84 3.05
CA TYR A 467 -0.66 23.04 3.94
C TYR A 467 0.72 22.75 3.29
N HIS A 468 0.75 21.82 2.35
CA HIS A 468 1.92 21.36 1.62
C HIS A 468 2.40 22.32 0.52
N GLU A 469 1.62 23.35 0.20
CA GLU A 469 1.94 24.38 -0.79
C GLU A 469 2.93 25.41 -0.24
N SER A 470 2.92 25.64 1.08
CA SER A 470 3.85 26.52 1.81
C SER A 470 5.32 26.09 1.73
N LEU A 471 5.63 24.99 1.06
CA LEU A 471 7.00 24.56 0.75
C LEU A 471 7.66 25.33 -0.40
N GLY A 472 6.89 26.12 -1.17
CA GLY A 472 7.40 26.79 -2.38
C GLY A 472 7.69 25.80 -3.53
N VAL A 473 7.90 26.36 -4.72
CA VAL A 473 8.54 25.66 -5.84
C VAL A 473 10.04 25.83 -5.64
N GLU A 474 10.73 24.74 -5.29
CA GLU A 474 12.17 24.44 -5.46
C GLU A 474 12.76 23.75 -4.23
N PHE A 475 13.24 22.53 -4.43
CA PHE A 475 14.63 22.16 -4.17
C PHE A 475 14.93 21.03 -5.16
N LYS A 476 15.60 21.35 -6.27
CA LYS A 476 16.38 20.36 -7.02
C LYS A 476 17.51 19.95 -6.07
N PHE A 477 17.47 18.70 -5.60
CA PHE A 477 18.68 18.04 -5.11
C PHE A 477 19.40 17.41 -6.29
#